data_AF-A0A2V8VFP6-F1
#
_entry.id   AF-A0A2V8VFP6-F1
#
_cell.length_a   1.000
_cell.length_b   1.000
_cell.length_c   1.000
_cell.angle_alpha   90.00
_cell.angle_beta   90.00
_cell.angle_gamma   90.00
#
_symmetry.space_group_name_H-M   'P 1'
#
loop_
_entity.id
_entity.type
_entity.pdbx_description
1 polymer ?
#
loop_
_entity_poly.entity_id
_entity_poly.type
_entity_poly.pdbx_seq_one_letter_code
_entity_poly.pdbx_strand_id
1 'polypeptide(L)'
;MQYGYPQDWILTLGPRIKRVHFKDYKLSNRTEQGHFADLLEGDVDWKAVMAALVKVGYHGFISPEIGYEANDPEKARKVSDALDKILAMA
;
A
#
# COMPACT_ATOMS: atom_id res chain seq x y z
N MET A 1 -7.33 10.67 2.89
CA MET A 1 -5.89 10.64 2.53
C MET A 1 -5.43 12.01 2.11
N GLN A 2 -4.24 12.43 2.54
CA GLN A 2 -3.72 13.80 2.40
C GLN A 2 -3.76 14.35 0.96
N TYR A 3 -3.71 13.46 -0.05
CA TYR A 3 -3.68 13.81 -1.47
C TYR A 3 -4.68 12.98 -2.33
N GLY A 4 -5.77 12.49 -1.73
CA GLY A 4 -6.77 11.63 -2.39
C GLY A 4 -6.54 10.13 -2.17
N TYR A 5 -7.55 9.31 -2.49
CA TYR A 5 -7.49 7.86 -2.28
C TYR A 5 -6.71 7.15 -3.41
N PRO A 6 -5.96 6.06 -3.15
CA PRO A 6 -5.03 5.54 -4.14
C PRO A 6 -5.78 4.85 -5.28
N GLN A 7 -6.92 4.22 -5.01
CA GLN A 7 -7.77 3.62 -6.03
C GLN A 7 -8.25 4.63 -7.08
N ASP A 8 -8.52 5.88 -6.68
CA ASP A 8 -8.98 6.92 -7.61
C ASP A 8 -7.84 7.35 -8.55
N TRP A 9 -6.62 7.47 -8.01
CA TRP A 9 -5.42 7.72 -8.81
C TRP A 9 -5.11 6.56 -9.74
N ILE A 10 -5.24 5.32 -9.28
CA ILE A 10 -5.02 4.13 -10.11
C ILE A 10 -5.98 4.14 -11.30
N LEU A 11 -7.27 4.34 -11.06
CA LEU A 11 -8.29 4.40 -12.11
C LEU A 11 -8.06 5.57 -13.07
N THR A 12 -7.60 6.72 -12.57
CA THR A 12 -7.30 7.92 -13.37
C THR A 12 -6.07 7.74 -14.25
N LEU A 13 -5.01 7.12 -13.73
CA LEU A 13 -3.76 6.92 -14.47
C LEU A 13 -3.86 5.74 -15.45
N GLY A 14 -4.53 4.67 -15.04
CA GLY A 14 -4.74 3.46 -15.83
C GLY A 14 -3.44 2.91 -16.42
N PRO A 15 -3.33 2.77 -17.76
CA PRO A 15 -2.17 2.16 -18.42
C PRO A 15 -0.88 3.00 -18.34
N ARG A 16 -0.95 4.22 -17.78
CA ARG A 16 0.21 5.09 -17.56
C ARG A 16 1.05 4.66 -16.36
N ILE A 17 0.52 3.79 -15.49
CA ILE A 17 1.25 3.27 -14.33
C ILE A 17 2.34 2.30 -14.81
N LYS A 18 3.60 2.57 -14.45
CA LYS A 18 4.74 1.71 -14.79
C LYS A 18 5.28 0.92 -13.61
N ARG A 19 5.20 1.48 -12.40
CA ARG A 19 5.64 0.86 -11.15
C ARG A 19 4.72 1.31 -10.03
N VAL A 20 4.57 0.45 -9.03
CA VAL A 20 3.76 0.73 -7.84
C VAL A 20 4.60 0.48 -6.60
N HIS A 21 4.64 1.44 -5.69
CA HIS A 21 5.25 1.27 -4.38
C HIS A 21 4.14 1.14 -3.34
N PHE A 22 4.21 0.12 -2.50
CA PHE A 22 3.28 -0.09 -1.41
C PHE A 22 3.83 0.51 -0.12
N LYS A 23 3.02 1.40 0.46
CA LYS A 23 3.18 2.01 1.78
C LYS A 23 1.82 2.05 2.43
N ASP A 24 1.77 1.95 3.75
CA ASP A 24 0.56 2.25 4.50
C ASP A 24 0.69 3.58 5.23
N TYR A 25 -0.45 4.19 5.51
CA TYR A 25 -0.50 5.49 6.16
C TYR A 25 -1.69 5.56 7.09
N LYS A 26 -1.42 5.90 8.35
CA LYS A 26 -2.44 6.18 9.34
C LYS A 26 -2.92 7.62 9.17
N LEU A 27 -4.21 7.81 8.98
CA LEU A 27 -4.82 9.13 8.89
C LEU A 27 -4.82 9.79 10.27
N SER A 28 -4.60 11.10 10.28
CA SER A 28 -4.71 11.88 11.51
C SER A 28 -6.14 11.79 12.05
N ASN A 29 -6.24 11.68 13.37
CA ASN A 29 -7.50 11.72 14.11
C ASN A 29 -7.38 12.77 15.24
N ARG A 30 -8.34 12.79 16.17
CA ARG A 30 -8.34 13.77 17.27
C ARG A 30 -7.16 13.66 18.23
N THR A 31 -6.53 12.49 18.32
CA THR A 31 -5.51 12.17 19.33
C THR A 31 -4.13 11.93 18.74
N GLU A 32 -4.03 11.76 17.42
CA GLU A 32 -2.81 11.33 16.73
C GLU A 32 -2.64 12.03 15.39
N GLN A 33 -1.40 12.44 15.11
CA GLN A 33 -1.01 12.98 13.81
C GLN A 33 -0.82 11.84 12.81
N GLY A 34 -1.17 12.09 11.55
CA GLY A 34 -1.02 11.10 10.50
C GLY A 34 0.45 10.76 10.26
N HIS A 35 0.75 9.49 10.04
CA HIS A 35 2.11 8.98 9.89
C HIS A 35 2.14 7.71 9.02
N PHE A 36 3.31 7.40 8.47
CA PHE A 36 3.53 6.13 7.78
C PHE A 36 3.54 4.98 8.77
N ALA A 37 2.90 3.89 8.41
CA ALA A 37 2.81 2.67 9.22
C ALA A 37 3.25 1.45 8.41
N ASP A 38 3.41 0.32 9.08
CA ASP A 38 3.59 -0.95 8.41
C ASP A 38 2.36 -1.33 7.56
N LEU A 39 2.58 -2.19 6.57
CA LEU A 39 1.50 -2.69 5.72
C LEU A 39 0.41 -3.35 6.56
N LEU A 40 -0.85 -3.00 6.28
CA LEU A 40 -2.05 -3.45 6.99
C LEU A 40 -2.26 -2.83 8.40
N GLU A 41 -1.40 -1.90 8.82
CA GLU A 41 -1.55 -1.18 10.09
C GLU A 41 -2.06 0.27 9.91
N GLY A 42 -2.00 0.79 8.69
CA GLY A 42 -2.56 2.10 8.35
C GLY A 42 -4.03 2.04 7.95
N ASP A 43 -4.48 3.07 7.23
CA ASP A 43 -5.87 3.24 6.81
C ASP A 43 -6.03 3.18 5.28
N VAL A 44 -5.05 2.64 4.55
CA VAL A 44 -5.20 2.37 3.11
C VAL A 44 -6.26 1.28 2.92
N ASP A 45 -7.26 1.55 2.06
CA ASP A 45 -8.23 0.54 1.63
C ASP A 45 -7.60 -0.38 0.58
N TRP A 46 -6.86 -1.39 1.05
CA TRP A 46 -6.16 -2.34 0.19
C TRP A 46 -7.10 -3.13 -0.72
N LYS A 47 -8.34 -3.41 -0.31
CA LYS A 47 -9.33 -4.09 -1.17
C LYS A 47 -9.69 -3.21 -2.37
N ALA A 48 -9.97 -1.93 -2.13
CA ALA A 48 -10.25 -0.98 -3.20
C ALA A 48 -9.03 -0.76 -4.11
N VAL A 49 -7.82 -0.70 -3.54
CA VAL A 49 -6.57 -0.58 -4.30
C VAL A 49 -6.36 -1.78 -5.22
N MET A 50 -6.46 -3.01 -4.71
CA MET A 50 -6.26 -4.20 -5.52
C MET A 50 -7.34 -4.33 -6.61
N ALA A 51 -8.60 -4.06 -6.28
CA ALA A 51 -9.68 -4.04 -7.28
C ALA A 51 -9.42 -3.01 -8.39
N ALA A 52 -8.88 -1.83 -8.05
CA ALA A 52 -8.51 -0.83 -9.04
C ALA A 52 -7.33 -1.27 -9.92
N LEU A 53 -6.29 -1.89 -9.35
CA LEU A 53 -5.14 -2.41 -10.10
C LEU A 53 -5.57 -3.50 -11.10
N VAL A 54 -6.44 -4.42 -10.66
CA VAL A 54 -7.04 -5.44 -11.53
C VAL A 54 -7.85 -4.78 -12.65
N LYS A 55 -8.70 -3.81 -12.31
CA LYS A 55 -9.56 -3.11 -13.29
C LYS A 55 -8.76 -2.39 -14.37
N VAL A 56 -7.60 -1.82 -14.04
CA VAL A 56 -6.74 -1.15 -15.03
C VAL A 56 -5.77 -2.10 -15.75
N GLY A 57 -5.79 -3.39 -15.43
CA GLY A 57 -4.95 -4.41 -16.05
C GLY A 57 -3.47 -4.28 -15.69
N TYR A 58 -3.15 -3.85 -14.46
CA TYR A 58 -1.77 -3.71 -14.03
C TYR A 58 -1.14 -5.08 -13.71
N HIS A 59 -0.08 -5.44 -14.43
CA HIS A 59 0.69 -6.68 -14.22
C HIS A 59 2.19 -6.40 -13.99
N GLY A 60 2.53 -5.17 -13.59
CA GLY A 60 3.92 -4.76 -13.34
C GLY A 60 4.39 -5.09 -11.92
N PHE A 61 5.63 -4.71 -11.63
CA PHE A 61 6.23 -4.93 -10.31
C PHE A 61 5.61 -4.06 -9.21
N ILE A 62 5.42 -4.68 -8.05
CA ILE A 62 5.07 -4.01 -6.79
C ILE A 62 6.31 -4.05 -5.89
N SER A 63 6.66 -2.90 -5.31
CA SER A 63 7.76 -2.77 -4.36
C SER A 63 7.24 -2.31 -3.00
N PRO A 64 7.41 -3.07 -1.91
CA PRO A 64 7.14 -2.54 -0.58
C PRO A 64 8.21 -1.49 -0.24
N GLU A 65 7.81 -0.28 0.13
CA GLU A 65 8.73 0.78 0.53
C GLU A 65 8.60 1.04 2.03
N ILE A 66 9.19 0.13 2.80
CA ILE A 66 9.12 0.08 4.26
C ILE A 66 10.50 0.43 4.86
N GLY A 67 10.48 1.13 5.99
CA GLY A 67 11.69 1.52 6.71
C GLY A 67 12.50 0.31 7.21
N TYR A 68 13.82 0.47 7.23
CA TYR A 68 14.70 -0.52 7.85
C TYR A 68 14.65 -0.42 9.37
N GLU A 69 14.52 -1.57 10.05
CA GLU A 69 14.56 -1.68 11.51
C GLU A 69 15.69 -2.60 11.94
N ALA A 70 16.79 -2.03 12.44
CA ALA A 70 18.00 -2.77 12.76
C ALA A 70 17.82 -3.87 13.81
N ASN A 71 16.84 -3.71 14.69
CA ASN A 71 16.59 -4.62 15.81
C ASN A 71 15.52 -5.69 15.49
N ASP A 72 14.99 -5.71 14.27
CA ASP A 72 14.00 -6.70 13.84
C ASP A 72 14.51 -7.47 12.60
N PRO A 73 15.27 -8.57 12.79
CA PRO A 73 15.78 -9.38 11.68
C PRO A 73 14.66 -10.02 10.85
N GLU A 74 13.44 -10.10 11.39
CA GLU A 74 12.28 -10.70 10.74
C GLU A 74 11.45 -9.70 9.93
N LYS A 75 11.82 -8.42 9.94
CA LYS A 75 11.06 -7.34 9.29
C LYS A 75 10.78 -7.64 7.82
N ALA A 76 11.79 -8.10 7.07
CA ALA A 76 11.63 -8.44 5.65
C ALA A 76 10.60 -9.56 5.43
N ARG A 77 10.57 -10.57 6.30
CA ARG A 77 9.59 -11.66 6.24
C ARG A 77 8.18 -11.15 6.55
N LYS A 78 8.03 -10.33 7.61
CA LYS A 78 6.73 -9.71 7.96
C LYS A 78 6.17 -8.86 6.82
N VAL A 79 7.03 -8.10 6.14
CA VAL A 79 6.65 -7.32 4.94
C VAL A 79 6.20 -8.24 3.80
N SER A 80 6.91 -9.34 3.55
CA SER A 80 6.50 -10.34 2.57
C SER A 80 5.14 -10.95 2.90
N ASP A 81 4.92 -11.37 4.15
CA ASP A 81 3.65 -11.97 4.58
C ASP A 81 2.48 -10.97 4.47
N ALA A 82 2.73 -9.68 4.77
CA ALA A 82 1.73 -8.63 4.60
C ALA A 82 1.41 -8.38 3.12
N LEU A 83 2.43 -8.40 2.24
CA LEU A 83 2.22 -8.34 0.80
C LEU A 83 1.37 -9.49 0.29
N ASP A 84 1.66 -10.73 0.70
CA ASP A 84 0.88 -11.90 0.28
C ASP A 84 -0.60 -11.74 0.64
N LYS A 85 -0.89 -11.25 1.85
CA LYS A 85 -2.27 -10.95 2.28
C LYS A 85 -2.92 -9.86 1.44
N ILE A 86 -2.20 -8.78 1.10
CA ILE A 86 -2.71 -7.70 0.26
C ILE A 86 -2.97 -8.22 -1.16
N LEU A 87 -2.00 -8.92 -1.77
CA LEU A 87 -2.11 -9.45 -3.12
C LEU A 87 -3.25 -10.46 -3.26
N ALA A 88 -3.54 -11.24 -2.21
CA ALA A 88 -4.70 -12.14 -2.16
C ALA A 88 -6.07 -11.43 -2.14
N MET A 89 -6.11 -10.09 -2.07
CA MET A 89 -7.34 -9.29 -2.19
C MET A 89 -7.68 -8.90 -3.64
N ALA A 90 -6.82 -9.22 -4.61
CA ALA A 90 -7.05 -8.98 -6.05
C ALA A 90 -8.06 -9.95 -6.67
#